data_AF-A0A9P6V2A2-F1
#
_entry.id   AF-A0A9P6V2A2-F1
#
_cell.length_a   1.000
_cell.length_b   1.000
_cell.length_c   1.000
_cell.angle_alpha   90.00
_cell.angle_beta   90.00
_cell.angle_gamma   90.00
#
_symmetry.space_group_name_H-M   'P 1'
#
loop_
_entity.id
_entity.type
_entity.pdbx_description
1 polymer ?
#
loop_
_entity_poly.entity_id
_entity_poly.type
_entity_poly.pdbx_seq_one_letter_code
_entity_poly.pdbx_strand_id
1 'polypeptide(L)'
;MPETKKGAFDDAVRYSCGELHALPREKRRRLGIVGSLELKPISIKDALAIEQNALVHATVISRLSAGPVNLSPVESQKRRKLYEDETCSNCSPAPAPGLGYLLSSSPYAARLSTQTYVELCEEICELLNRDWQFSPHLRYASAVILAKRLLVNGQAAIVNTVEQYGRQNTVEIHRESFVLQKGQPTITSLPPSVKTPYPKVWPVAVLTIDGKRLIIGTKPLTTSSLRLDRVAEPSIGASTPSYVLPDTSHPLASKIFLDAEHLEIGLRMAENKDTWSVLRNDLLYQLRQVKTMFFDAPTFYLCPALSFFADNHTCQPYSIFSLAALDQAHSVDGVAASNVFHTIACDVIRDGSHAVLKKERVQ
;
A
#
# COMPACT_ATOMS: atom_id res chain seq x y z
N MET A 1 -3.37 -47.36 -29.15
CA MET A 1 -4.17 -46.11 -29.21
C MET A 1 -3.56 -45.13 -28.23
N PRO A 2 -3.34 -43.85 -28.60
CA PRO A 2 -2.65 -42.91 -27.72
C PRO A 2 -3.60 -42.47 -26.59
N GLU A 3 -3.30 -42.87 -25.37
CA GLU A 3 -3.92 -42.27 -24.19
C GLU A 3 -3.64 -40.77 -24.21
N THR A 4 -4.71 -39.98 -24.27
CA THR A 4 -4.61 -38.53 -24.35
C THR A 4 -4.04 -38.01 -23.03
N LYS A 5 -3.02 -37.14 -23.08
CA LYS A 5 -2.38 -36.50 -21.90
C LYS A 5 -3.36 -35.91 -20.87
N LYS A 6 -4.59 -35.62 -21.31
CA LYS A 6 -5.70 -35.13 -20.48
C LYS A 6 -6.27 -36.22 -19.54
N GLY A 7 -6.35 -37.48 -20.00
CA GLY A 7 -6.79 -38.61 -19.18
C GLY A 7 -5.83 -38.86 -18.01
N ALA A 8 -4.53 -38.89 -18.30
CA ALA A 8 -3.49 -39.07 -17.27
C ALA A 8 -3.50 -37.96 -16.20
N PHE A 9 -3.77 -36.71 -16.58
CA PHE A 9 -3.89 -35.59 -15.65
C PHE A 9 -5.11 -35.75 -14.72
N ASP A 10 -6.29 -36.01 -15.31
CA ASP A 10 -7.53 -36.17 -14.54
C ASP A 10 -7.44 -37.36 -13.57
N ASP A 11 -6.77 -38.44 -13.98
CA ASP A 11 -6.58 -39.64 -13.15
C ASP A 11 -5.58 -39.41 -12.01
N ALA A 12 -4.50 -38.67 -12.24
CA ALA A 12 -3.57 -38.28 -11.18
C ALA A 12 -4.23 -37.37 -10.12
N VAL A 13 -5.12 -36.46 -10.55
CA VAL A 13 -5.92 -35.62 -9.63
C VAL A 13 -6.88 -36.47 -8.79
N ARG A 14 -7.58 -37.44 -9.41
CA ARG A 14 -8.50 -38.35 -8.73
C ARG A 14 -7.77 -39.24 -7.71
N TYR A 15 -6.60 -39.75 -8.07
CA TYR A 15 -5.75 -40.54 -7.19
C TYR A 15 -5.32 -39.74 -5.96
N SER A 16 -4.79 -38.52 -6.18
CA SER A 16 -4.36 -37.62 -5.10
C SER A 16 -5.50 -37.25 -4.13
N CYS A 17 -6.73 -37.29 -4.61
CA CYS A 17 -7.95 -36.97 -3.87
C CYS A 17 -8.56 -38.17 -3.13
N GLY A 18 -8.02 -39.40 -3.30
CA GLY A 18 -8.57 -40.63 -2.72
C GLY A 18 -9.91 -41.07 -3.32
N GLU A 19 -10.21 -40.68 -4.57
CA GLU A 19 -11.58 -40.76 -5.13
C GLU A 19 -11.73 -41.69 -6.34
N LEU A 20 -10.88 -42.72 -6.44
CA LEU A 20 -10.98 -43.70 -7.53
C LEU A 20 -12.41 -44.30 -7.64
N HIS A 21 -13.11 -44.44 -6.51
CA HIS A 21 -14.46 -45.00 -6.41
C HIS A 21 -15.61 -43.98 -6.27
N ALA A 22 -15.35 -42.67 -6.36
CA ALA A 22 -16.38 -41.65 -6.22
C ALA A 22 -17.35 -41.59 -7.41
N LEU A 23 -18.53 -41.00 -7.21
CA LEU A 23 -19.54 -40.85 -8.26
C LEU A 23 -19.06 -39.89 -9.36
N PRO A 24 -19.48 -40.06 -10.64
CA PRO A 24 -19.03 -39.22 -11.76
C PRO A 24 -19.29 -37.71 -11.58
N ARG A 25 -20.31 -37.34 -10.80
CA ARG A 25 -20.63 -35.94 -10.48
C ARG A 25 -19.62 -35.33 -9.51
N GLU A 26 -19.18 -36.11 -8.51
CA GLU A 26 -18.19 -35.68 -7.51
C GLU A 26 -16.81 -35.55 -8.13
N LYS A 27 -16.44 -36.51 -8.99
CA LYS A 27 -15.20 -36.46 -9.80
C LYS A 27 -15.11 -35.18 -10.63
N ARG A 28 -16.20 -34.78 -11.31
CA ARG A 28 -16.24 -33.52 -12.08
C ARG A 28 -16.16 -32.28 -11.21
N ARG A 29 -16.86 -32.26 -10.07
CA ARG A 29 -16.83 -31.14 -9.13
C ARG A 29 -15.41 -30.93 -8.58
N ARG A 30 -14.71 -32.00 -8.18
CA ARG A 30 -13.33 -31.91 -7.69
C ARG A 30 -12.35 -31.43 -8.75
N LEU A 31 -12.45 -31.92 -9.99
CA LEU A 31 -11.63 -31.41 -11.09
C LEU A 31 -11.82 -29.89 -11.28
N GLY A 32 -13.06 -29.41 -11.14
CA GLY A 32 -13.35 -27.98 -11.12
C GLY A 32 -12.65 -27.24 -9.99
N ILE A 33 -12.75 -27.74 -8.75
CA ILE A 33 -12.11 -27.14 -7.56
C ILE A 33 -10.58 -27.11 -7.71
N VAL A 34 -9.97 -28.22 -8.10
CA VAL A 34 -8.51 -28.34 -8.31
C VAL A 34 -8.04 -27.36 -9.38
N GLY A 35 -8.80 -27.24 -10.48
CA GLY A 35 -8.54 -26.24 -11.53
C GLY A 35 -8.67 -24.80 -11.05
N SER A 36 -9.71 -24.48 -10.26
CA SER A 36 -9.92 -23.14 -9.69
C SER A 36 -8.86 -22.73 -8.66
N LEU A 37 -8.24 -23.69 -7.99
CA LEU A 37 -7.17 -23.48 -7.01
C LEU A 37 -5.77 -23.55 -7.62
N GLU A 38 -5.66 -23.65 -8.96
CA GLU A 38 -4.40 -23.78 -9.71
C GLU A 38 -3.49 -24.91 -9.20
N LEU A 39 -4.10 -25.96 -8.64
CA LEU A 39 -3.40 -27.13 -8.15
C LEU A 39 -3.08 -28.06 -9.32
N LYS A 40 -1.87 -28.61 -9.30
CA LYS A 40 -1.39 -29.58 -10.29
C LYS A 40 -0.92 -30.84 -9.58
N PRO A 41 -1.20 -32.03 -10.15
CA PRO A 41 -0.66 -33.27 -9.63
C PRO A 41 0.86 -33.32 -9.84
N ILE A 42 1.56 -33.81 -8.84
CA ILE A 42 2.96 -34.23 -8.92
C ILE A 42 3.06 -35.70 -8.57
N SER A 43 4.05 -36.37 -9.17
CA SER A 43 4.39 -37.77 -8.92
C SER A 43 5.53 -37.83 -7.90
N ILE A 44 5.33 -38.62 -6.85
CA ILE A 44 6.27 -38.86 -5.76
C ILE A 44 6.53 -40.36 -5.71
N LYS A 45 7.79 -40.79 -5.76
CA LYS A 45 8.13 -42.20 -5.54
C LYS A 45 8.52 -42.41 -4.09
N ASP A 46 7.91 -43.40 -3.46
CA ASP A 46 8.29 -43.81 -2.11
C ASP A 46 9.57 -44.67 -2.09
N ALA A 47 9.99 -45.11 -0.91
CA ALA A 47 11.17 -45.95 -0.72
C ALA A 47 11.08 -47.33 -1.42
N LEU A 48 9.87 -47.75 -1.81
CA LEU A 48 9.61 -48.99 -2.54
C LEU A 48 9.44 -48.74 -4.05
N ALA A 49 9.75 -47.53 -4.51
CA ALA A 49 9.58 -47.04 -5.89
C ALA A 49 8.12 -47.04 -6.39
N ILE A 50 7.15 -47.06 -5.48
CA ILE A 50 5.72 -46.95 -5.81
C ILE A 50 5.39 -45.47 -6.03
N GLU A 51 4.71 -45.20 -7.14
CA GLU A 51 4.26 -43.86 -7.50
C GLU A 51 3.02 -43.46 -6.70
N GLN A 52 3.13 -42.34 -6.00
CA GLN A 52 2.08 -41.66 -5.27
C GLN A 52 1.82 -40.30 -5.92
N ASN A 53 0.56 -39.91 -6.06
CA ASN A 53 0.22 -38.59 -6.59
C ASN A 53 -0.17 -37.65 -5.44
N ALA A 54 0.33 -36.41 -5.50
CA ALA A 54 -0.03 -35.34 -4.59
C ALA A 54 -0.42 -34.08 -5.37
N LEU A 55 -1.29 -33.24 -4.79
CA LEU A 55 -1.66 -31.95 -5.38
C LEU A 55 -0.80 -30.84 -4.80
N VAL A 56 -0.19 -30.06 -5.66
CA VAL A 56 0.67 -28.94 -5.30
C VAL A 56 0.35 -27.74 -6.18
N HIS A 57 0.39 -26.54 -5.62
CA HIS A 57 0.17 -25.32 -6.41
C HIS A 57 1.23 -25.17 -7.49
N ALA A 58 0.85 -24.71 -8.70
CA ALA A 58 1.75 -24.64 -9.84
C ALA A 58 3.07 -23.90 -9.58
N THR A 59 3.04 -22.86 -8.73
CA THR A 59 4.23 -22.07 -8.33
C THR A 59 5.19 -22.77 -7.37
N VAL A 60 4.73 -23.81 -6.66
CA VAL A 60 5.55 -24.58 -5.70
C VAL A 60 6.30 -25.69 -6.43
N ILE A 61 5.75 -26.22 -7.53
CA ILE A 61 6.38 -27.27 -8.34
C ILE A 61 7.78 -26.85 -8.82
N SER A 62 7.94 -25.63 -9.32
CA SER A 62 9.23 -25.12 -9.80
C SER A 62 10.30 -25.05 -8.70
N ARG A 63 9.89 -24.87 -7.45
CA ARG A 63 10.78 -24.84 -6.28
C ARG A 63 11.17 -26.25 -5.82
N LEU A 64 10.24 -27.20 -5.91
CA LEU A 64 10.48 -28.60 -5.54
C LEU A 64 11.36 -29.33 -6.55
N SER A 65 11.34 -28.94 -7.83
CA SER A 65 12.19 -29.52 -8.87
C SER A 65 13.67 -29.09 -8.82
N ALA A 66 14.05 -28.23 -7.88
CA ALA A 66 15.40 -27.65 -7.79
C ALA A 66 16.34 -28.37 -6.78
N GLY A 67 15.88 -29.39 -6.07
CA GLY A 67 16.69 -30.09 -5.06
C GLY A 67 15.98 -31.28 -4.39
N PRO A 68 16.64 -31.95 -3.43
CA PRO A 68 16.04 -33.05 -2.67
C PRO A 68 14.86 -32.57 -1.81
N VAL A 69 13.76 -33.32 -1.82
CA VAL A 69 12.52 -32.98 -1.12
C VAL A 69 12.34 -33.86 0.12
N ASN A 70 12.21 -33.25 1.29
CA ASN A 70 11.82 -33.92 2.53
C ASN A 70 10.31 -33.75 2.74
N LEU A 71 9.58 -34.86 2.87
CA LEU A 71 8.14 -34.87 3.12
C LEU A 71 7.89 -35.14 4.61
N SER A 72 7.15 -34.25 5.26
CA SER A 72 6.67 -34.46 6.63
C SER A 72 5.18 -34.11 6.71
N PRO A 73 4.36 -34.89 7.44
CA PRO A 73 2.95 -34.58 7.61
C PRO A 73 2.80 -33.30 8.42
N VAL A 74 1.99 -32.36 7.92
CA VAL A 74 1.58 -31.17 8.68
C VAL A 74 0.21 -31.45 9.28
N GLU A 75 0.15 -31.59 10.60
CA GLU A 75 -1.11 -31.80 11.31
C GLU A 75 -1.98 -30.54 11.27
N SER A 76 -3.28 -30.71 11.03
CA SER A 76 -4.20 -29.57 11.06
C SER A 76 -4.37 -29.05 12.49
N GLN A 77 -4.14 -27.76 12.71
CA GLN A 77 -4.62 -27.10 13.93
C GLN A 77 -6.15 -27.18 13.98
N LYS A 78 -6.72 -27.46 15.16
CA LYS A 78 -8.17 -27.65 15.39
C LYS A 78 -9.00 -26.65 14.57
N ARG A 79 -9.80 -27.15 13.62
CA ARG A 79 -10.72 -26.32 12.82
C ARG A 79 -11.64 -25.53 13.76
N ARG A 80 -11.73 -24.20 13.57
CA ARG A 80 -12.85 -23.42 14.12
C ARG A 80 -14.14 -23.99 13.50
N LYS A 81 -15.18 -24.19 14.33
CA LYS A 81 -16.53 -24.53 13.85
C LYS A 81 -16.98 -23.43 12.88
N LEU A 82 -17.03 -23.74 11.59
CA LEU A 82 -17.77 -22.94 10.63
C LEU A 82 -19.25 -23.23 10.88
N TYR A 83 -20.03 -22.20 11.20
CA TYR A 83 -21.49 -22.30 11.30
C TYR A 83 -22.05 -22.67 9.91
N GLU A 84 -23.06 -23.55 9.89
CA GLU A 84 -23.55 -24.29 8.72
C GLU A 84 -24.33 -23.47 7.67
N ASP A 85 -24.26 -22.13 7.64
CA ASP A 85 -25.22 -21.32 6.87
C ASP A 85 -24.67 -20.52 5.67
N GLU A 86 -23.48 -20.83 5.15
CA GLU A 86 -22.90 -20.09 4.01
C GLU A 86 -22.73 -20.91 2.73
N THR A 87 -23.83 -21.47 2.20
CA THR A 87 -23.89 -21.73 0.75
C THR A 87 -25.20 -21.24 0.15
N CYS A 88 -25.20 -19.99 -0.30
CA CYS A 88 -26.27 -19.44 -1.13
C CYS A 88 -25.94 -19.66 -2.62
N SER A 89 -26.93 -20.11 -3.38
CA SER A 89 -26.84 -20.41 -4.83
C SER A 89 -26.66 -19.18 -5.73
N ASN A 90 -26.46 -17.99 -5.16
CA ASN A 90 -26.39 -16.69 -5.85
C ASN A 90 -25.19 -15.83 -5.39
N CYS A 91 -24.17 -16.44 -4.77
CA CYS A 91 -23.07 -15.69 -4.15
C CYS A 91 -22.25 -14.85 -5.14
N SER A 92 -22.27 -13.54 -4.87
CA SER A 92 -21.27 -12.51 -5.19
C SER A 92 -19.82 -12.98 -4.93
N PRO A 93 -18.78 -12.28 -5.45
CA PRO A 93 -17.40 -12.79 -5.45
C PRO A 93 -16.93 -13.20 -4.05
N ALA A 94 -16.08 -14.23 -4.01
CA ALA A 94 -15.55 -14.84 -2.81
C ALA A 94 -15.14 -13.79 -1.77
N PRO A 95 -15.46 -14.00 -0.46
CA PRO A 95 -15.04 -13.08 0.58
C PRO A 95 -13.54 -12.86 0.48
N ALA A 96 -13.13 -11.59 0.49
CA ALA A 96 -11.73 -11.21 0.42
C ALA A 96 -10.95 -12.01 1.47
N PRO A 97 -9.78 -12.59 1.13
CA PRO A 97 -8.98 -13.31 2.09
C PRO A 97 -8.73 -12.44 3.31
N GLY A 98 -8.86 -12.99 4.51
CA GLY A 98 -8.58 -12.26 5.74
C GLY A 98 -7.18 -11.66 5.72
N LEU A 99 -6.97 -10.54 6.44
CA LEU A 99 -5.72 -9.78 6.44
C LEU A 99 -4.48 -10.67 6.62
N GLY A 100 -4.54 -11.68 7.50
CA GLY A 100 -3.44 -12.62 7.71
C GLY A 100 -3.04 -13.41 6.45
N TYR A 101 -4.01 -13.86 5.65
CA TYR A 101 -3.72 -14.50 4.37
C TYR A 101 -3.01 -13.52 3.43
N LEU A 102 -3.56 -12.32 3.28
CA LEU A 102 -3.00 -11.28 2.41
C LEU A 102 -1.54 -10.97 2.75
N LEU A 103 -1.22 -10.81 4.04
CA LEU A 103 0.14 -10.55 4.49
C LEU A 103 1.05 -11.75 4.21
N SER A 104 0.58 -12.98 4.44
CA SER A 104 1.36 -14.20 4.21
C SER A 104 1.59 -14.55 2.74
N SER A 105 0.64 -14.20 1.86
CA SER A 105 0.70 -14.48 0.42
C SER A 105 1.39 -13.36 -0.37
N SER A 106 1.74 -12.25 0.28
CA SER A 106 2.31 -11.08 -0.37
C SER A 106 3.71 -11.35 -0.93
N PRO A 107 4.11 -10.71 -2.05
CA PRO A 107 5.51 -10.68 -2.48
C PRO A 107 6.47 -10.18 -1.39
N TYR A 108 5.96 -9.43 -0.42
CA TYR A 108 6.72 -8.86 0.69
C TYR A 108 6.45 -9.52 2.04
N ALA A 109 5.88 -10.74 2.04
CA ALA A 109 5.45 -11.45 3.25
C ALA A 109 6.53 -11.50 4.35
N ALA A 110 7.79 -11.72 3.99
CA ALA A 110 8.90 -11.78 4.95
C ALA A 110 9.12 -10.47 5.73
N ARG A 111 8.84 -9.31 5.12
CA ARG A 111 8.92 -8.01 5.81
C ARG A 111 7.61 -7.68 6.52
N LEU A 112 6.47 -8.06 5.94
CA LEU A 112 5.16 -7.79 6.53
C LEU A 112 4.86 -8.67 7.76
N SER A 113 5.45 -9.86 7.84
CA SER A 113 5.25 -10.79 8.96
C SER A 113 5.80 -10.29 10.29
N THR A 114 6.70 -9.29 10.27
CA THR A 114 7.24 -8.66 11.47
C THR A 114 6.41 -7.48 11.96
N GLN A 115 5.40 -7.07 11.20
CA GLN A 115 4.59 -5.90 11.47
C GLN A 115 3.21 -6.31 12.03
N THR A 116 2.62 -5.45 12.86
CA THR A 116 1.27 -5.64 13.39
C THR A 116 0.38 -4.55 12.87
N TYR A 117 -0.81 -4.92 12.39
CA TYR A 117 -1.76 -3.99 11.79
C TYR A 117 -3.07 -3.98 12.56
N VAL A 118 -3.62 -2.78 12.77
CA VAL A 118 -4.93 -2.56 13.39
C VAL A 118 -5.84 -1.85 12.40
N GLU A 119 -7.13 -2.19 12.38
CA GLU A 119 -8.08 -1.48 11.54
C GLU A 119 -8.30 -0.06 12.06
N LEU A 120 -8.40 0.91 11.16
CA LEU A 120 -8.67 2.31 11.50
C LEU A 120 -9.99 2.42 12.28
N CYS A 121 -9.97 3.08 13.44
CA CYS A 121 -11.17 3.28 14.27
C CYS A 121 -11.61 4.75 14.30
N GLU A 122 -12.78 5.00 14.90
CA GLU A 122 -13.43 6.31 14.93
C GLU A 122 -12.58 7.35 15.68
N GLU A 123 -11.95 6.98 16.80
CA GLU A 123 -11.12 7.87 17.60
C GLU A 123 -9.92 8.41 16.80
N ILE A 124 -9.30 7.55 15.99
CA ILE A 124 -8.22 7.96 15.11
C ILE A 124 -8.74 8.81 13.94
N CYS A 125 -9.93 8.51 13.43
CA CYS A 125 -10.57 9.35 12.42
C CYS A 125 -10.81 10.78 12.93
N GLU A 126 -11.29 10.92 14.17
CA GLU A 126 -11.45 12.22 14.81
C GLU A 126 -10.13 12.96 14.94
N LEU A 127 -9.08 12.28 15.42
CA LEU A 127 -7.73 12.85 15.55
C LEU A 127 -7.21 13.38 14.21
N LEU A 128 -7.29 12.59 13.14
CA LEU A 128 -6.84 12.97 11.79
C LEU A 128 -7.62 14.18 11.21
N ASN A 129 -8.86 14.36 11.66
CA ASN A 129 -9.73 15.45 11.22
C ASN A 129 -9.64 16.71 12.07
N ARG A 130 -8.91 16.71 13.20
CA ARG A 130 -8.73 17.92 14.02
C ARG A 130 -8.13 19.08 13.21
N ASP A 131 -8.49 20.28 13.63
CA ASP A 131 -8.13 21.50 12.93
C ASP A 131 -6.64 21.85 13.16
N TRP A 132 -5.89 21.89 12.06
CA TRP A 132 -4.46 22.21 12.09
C TRP A 132 -4.17 23.69 12.28
N GLN A 133 -5.16 24.57 12.12
CA GLN A 133 -5.02 25.99 12.47
C GLN A 133 -4.73 26.14 13.97
N PHE A 134 -5.41 25.35 14.80
CA PHE A 134 -5.25 25.39 16.26
C PHE A 134 -4.29 24.33 16.79
N SER A 135 -3.96 23.31 15.99
CA SER A 135 -3.05 22.22 16.38
C SER A 135 -2.14 21.84 15.21
N PRO A 136 -1.17 22.70 14.84
CA PRO A 136 -0.37 22.52 13.65
C PRO A 136 0.53 21.27 13.70
N HIS A 137 1.00 20.88 14.89
CA HIS A 137 1.80 19.67 15.11
C HIS A 137 1.09 18.38 14.66
N LEU A 138 -0.25 18.37 14.63
CA LEU A 138 -1.04 17.21 14.20
C LEU A 138 -0.82 16.84 12.74
N ARG A 139 -0.25 17.73 11.91
CA ARG A 139 0.14 17.37 10.53
C ARG A 139 1.23 16.29 10.53
N TYR A 140 2.21 16.39 11.42
CA TYR A 140 3.32 15.43 11.51
C TYR A 140 2.82 14.12 12.10
N ALA A 141 2.02 14.18 13.17
CA ALA A 141 1.35 13.01 13.74
C ALA A 141 0.50 12.28 12.68
N SER A 142 -0.33 13.02 11.94
CA SER A 142 -1.19 12.45 10.89
C SER A 142 -0.37 11.80 9.77
N ALA A 143 0.78 12.39 9.41
CA ALA A 143 1.70 11.79 8.43
C ALA A 143 2.18 10.43 8.90
N VAL A 144 2.67 10.34 10.13
CA VAL A 144 3.22 9.10 10.71
C VAL A 144 2.14 8.03 10.88
N ILE A 145 0.98 8.37 11.46
CA ILE A 145 -0.15 7.43 11.65
C ILE A 145 -0.56 6.79 10.31
N LEU A 146 -0.56 7.58 9.24
CA LEU A 146 -1.04 7.15 7.94
C LEU A 146 0.07 6.62 7.03
N ALA A 147 1.34 6.70 7.43
CA ALA A 147 2.43 5.99 6.77
C ALA A 147 2.28 4.48 7.00
N LYS A 148 2.80 3.66 6.09
CA LYS A 148 2.71 2.19 6.14
C LYS A 148 1.28 1.62 6.13
N ARG A 149 0.24 2.44 5.96
CA ARG A 149 -1.15 1.96 5.96
C ARG A 149 -1.40 0.98 4.82
N LEU A 150 -2.26 0.00 5.08
CA LEU A 150 -2.76 -0.94 4.08
C LEU A 150 -4.14 -0.50 3.62
N LEU A 151 -4.35 -0.55 2.30
CA LEU A 151 -5.63 -0.31 1.67
C LEU A 151 -6.09 -1.61 1.01
N VAL A 152 -7.22 -2.14 1.48
CA VAL A 152 -7.74 -3.44 1.05
C VAL A 152 -9.16 -3.30 0.53
N ASN A 153 -9.37 -3.60 -0.75
CA ASN A 153 -10.68 -3.55 -1.41
C ASN A 153 -10.72 -4.46 -2.66
N GLY A 154 -10.63 -5.78 -2.47
CA GLY A 154 -10.40 -6.74 -3.56
C GLY A 154 -9.02 -6.64 -4.21
N GLN A 155 -8.35 -5.50 -4.06
CA GLN A 155 -6.93 -5.24 -4.31
C GLN A 155 -6.27 -4.89 -2.99
N ALA A 156 -4.97 -5.08 -2.89
CA ALA A 156 -4.21 -4.70 -1.71
C ALA A 156 -2.99 -3.85 -2.05
N ALA A 157 -2.85 -2.72 -1.37
CA ALA A 157 -1.66 -1.88 -1.47
C ALA A 157 -1.20 -1.42 -0.08
N ILE A 158 0.10 -1.28 0.08
CA ILE A 158 0.69 -0.52 1.18
C ILE A 158 1.08 0.86 0.67
N VAL A 159 0.81 1.87 1.47
CA VAL A 159 1.25 3.23 1.20
C VAL A 159 2.63 3.44 1.79
N ASN A 160 3.59 3.66 0.91
CA ASN A 160 5.00 3.79 1.27
C ASN A 160 5.37 5.19 1.72
N THR A 161 4.83 6.21 1.04
CA THR A 161 5.12 7.60 1.36
C THR A 161 3.83 8.40 1.35
N VAL A 162 3.68 9.21 2.39
CA VAL A 162 2.52 10.09 2.59
C VAL A 162 3.00 11.51 2.73
N GLU A 163 2.36 12.41 2.00
CA GLU A 163 2.55 13.85 2.16
C GLU A 163 1.26 14.50 2.66
N GLN A 164 1.38 15.33 3.68
CA GLN A 164 0.24 15.98 4.32
C GLN A 164 -0.01 17.37 3.74
N TYR A 165 -1.26 17.61 3.35
CA TYR A 165 -1.74 18.89 2.84
C TYR A 165 -2.98 19.35 3.60
N GLY A 166 -3.00 20.63 4.00
CA GLY A 166 -4.19 21.24 4.57
C GLY A 166 -5.28 21.45 3.51
N ARG A 167 -6.48 21.84 3.97
CA ARG A 167 -7.64 22.10 3.09
C ARG A 167 -7.90 23.57 2.82
N GLN A 168 -7.41 24.46 3.68
CA GLN A 168 -7.67 25.90 3.62
C GLN A 168 -6.37 26.66 3.35
N ASN A 169 -6.47 27.77 2.62
CA ASN A 169 -5.31 28.60 2.25
C ASN A 169 -4.62 29.20 3.46
N THR A 170 -5.39 29.52 4.51
CA THR A 170 -4.90 30.08 5.77
C THR A 170 -4.01 29.11 6.54
N VAL A 171 -4.17 27.80 6.31
CA VAL A 171 -3.42 26.74 7.00
C VAL A 171 -2.33 26.15 6.12
N GLU A 172 -2.62 26.01 4.83
CA GLU A 172 -1.73 25.41 3.84
C GLU A 172 -1.87 26.07 2.48
N ILE A 173 -0.76 26.59 1.97
CA ILE A 173 -0.74 27.24 0.66
C ILE A 173 -0.77 26.22 -0.48
N HIS A 174 -0.21 25.03 -0.23
CA HIS A 174 -0.18 23.87 -1.16
C HIS A 174 -1.43 22.99 -1.08
N ARG A 175 -2.54 23.48 -0.52
CA ARG A 175 -3.78 22.72 -0.33
C ARG A 175 -4.37 22.19 -1.63
N GLU A 176 -5.30 21.24 -1.49
CA GLU A 176 -6.20 20.88 -2.56
C GLU A 176 -7.04 22.10 -3.00
N SER A 177 -6.97 22.44 -4.28
CA SER A 177 -7.70 23.58 -4.84
C SER A 177 -9.17 23.24 -5.04
N PHE A 178 -10.05 23.99 -4.39
CA PHE A 178 -11.49 23.98 -4.62
C PHE A 178 -11.83 25.01 -5.70
N VAL A 179 -11.90 24.57 -6.96
CA VAL A 179 -12.20 25.46 -8.10
C VAL A 179 -13.48 25.01 -8.78
N LEU A 180 -14.35 25.96 -9.13
CA LEU A 180 -15.47 25.70 -10.02
C LEU A 180 -14.96 25.70 -11.46
N GLN A 181 -15.00 24.55 -12.12
CA GLN A 181 -14.68 24.46 -13.53
C GLN A 181 -15.97 24.54 -14.35
N LYS A 182 -16.12 25.60 -15.16
CA LYS A 182 -17.33 25.86 -15.96
C LYS A 182 -18.63 25.85 -15.13
N GLY A 183 -18.57 26.40 -13.91
CA GLY A 183 -19.72 26.46 -12.98
C GLY A 183 -20.03 25.15 -12.26
N GLN A 184 -19.28 24.07 -12.50
CA GLN A 184 -19.43 22.80 -11.80
C GLN A 184 -18.31 22.58 -10.78
N PRO A 185 -18.60 22.04 -9.59
CA PRO A 185 -17.56 21.64 -8.64
C PRO A 185 -16.67 20.58 -9.28
N THR A 186 -15.35 20.77 -9.21
CA THR A 186 -14.40 19.71 -9.54
C THR A 186 -14.51 18.56 -8.53
N ILE A 187 -14.16 17.34 -8.93
CA ILE A 187 -14.03 16.22 -8.00
C ILE A 187 -12.98 16.58 -6.95
N THR A 188 -13.31 16.41 -5.67
CA THR A 188 -12.41 16.68 -4.55
C THR A 188 -12.19 15.42 -3.72
N SER A 189 -11.21 15.47 -2.82
CA SER A 189 -10.98 14.39 -1.86
C SER A 189 -12.02 14.32 -0.75
N LEU A 190 -12.97 15.27 -0.67
CA LEU A 190 -13.97 15.30 0.38
C LEU A 190 -14.83 14.02 0.37
N PRO A 191 -15.16 13.48 1.55
CA PRO A 191 -16.04 12.33 1.66
C PRO A 191 -17.42 12.65 1.07
N PRO A 192 -18.09 11.64 0.48
CA PRO A 192 -19.47 11.80 0.03
C PRO A 192 -20.40 12.04 1.22
N SER A 193 -21.56 12.64 0.98
CA SER A 193 -22.58 12.91 2.02
C SER A 193 -23.30 11.66 2.54
N VAL A 194 -22.72 10.47 2.36
CA VAL A 194 -23.26 9.18 2.82
C VAL A 194 -22.46 8.68 4.02
N LYS A 195 -23.05 7.76 4.79
CA LYS A 195 -22.34 7.09 5.89
C LYS A 195 -21.16 6.30 5.30
N THR A 196 -19.96 6.62 5.77
CA THR A 196 -18.71 5.95 5.41
C THR A 196 -18.26 5.01 6.54
N PRO A 197 -17.49 3.95 6.27
CA PRO A 197 -16.97 3.06 7.32
C PRO A 197 -16.08 3.77 8.33
N TYR A 198 -15.32 4.76 7.85
CA TYR A 198 -14.41 5.57 8.66
C TYR A 198 -14.85 7.05 8.56
N PRO A 199 -15.37 7.66 9.64
CA PRO A 199 -15.94 8.99 9.59
C PRO A 199 -14.96 10.03 9.03
N LYS A 200 -15.36 10.67 7.91
CA LYS A 200 -14.56 11.69 7.21
C LYS A 200 -13.19 11.22 6.69
N VAL A 201 -12.87 9.93 6.77
CA VAL A 201 -11.62 9.33 6.26
C VAL A 201 -12.00 8.30 5.21
N TRP A 202 -11.53 8.43 3.98
CA TRP A 202 -11.81 7.44 2.94
C TRP A 202 -10.76 7.51 1.84
N PRO A 203 -10.40 6.41 1.18
CA PRO A 203 -9.47 6.47 0.06
C PRO A 203 -10.19 6.95 -1.20
N VAL A 204 -9.59 7.84 -1.96
CA VAL A 204 -10.18 8.42 -3.18
C VAL A 204 -9.10 8.63 -4.24
N ALA A 205 -9.43 8.30 -5.48
CA ALA A 205 -8.56 8.57 -6.62
C ALA A 205 -9.04 9.85 -7.32
N VAL A 206 -8.26 10.93 -7.24
CA VAL A 206 -8.57 12.20 -7.90
C VAL A 206 -7.83 12.26 -9.24
N LEU A 207 -8.56 12.53 -10.32
CA LEU A 207 -7.97 12.70 -11.64
C LEU A 207 -7.30 14.07 -11.73
N THR A 208 -6.01 14.08 -12.10
CA THR A 208 -5.23 15.29 -12.34
C THR A 208 -4.61 15.25 -13.73
N ILE A 209 -4.02 16.37 -14.16
CA ILE A 209 -3.29 16.44 -15.44
C ILE A 209 -2.15 15.40 -15.55
N ASP A 210 -1.55 15.04 -14.41
CA ASP A 210 -0.43 14.09 -14.32
C ASP A 210 -0.91 12.63 -14.12
N GLY A 211 -2.22 12.40 -14.10
CA GLY A 211 -2.83 11.09 -13.85
C GLY A 211 -3.66 11.02 -12.58
N LYS A 212 -4.00 9.80 -12.15
CA LYS A 212 -4.85 9.56 -10.97
C LYS A 212 -4.00 9.54 -9.71
N ARG A 213 -4.34 10.40 -8.74
CA ARG A 213 -3.67 10.53 -7.46
C ARG A 213 -4.49 9.87 -6.36
N LEU A 214 -3.91 8.95 -5.62
CA LEU A 214 -4.55 8.34 -4.45
C LEU A 214 -4.39 9.23 -3.23
N ILE A 215 -5.51 9.73 -2.74
CA ILE A 215 -5.62 10.61 -1.59
C ILE A 215 -6.45 9.89 -0.52
N ILE A 216 -6.15 10.13 0.75
CA ILE A 216 -7.10 9.84 1.82
C ILE A 216 -7.85 11.12 2.10
N GLY A 217 -9.18 11.08 2.02
CA GLY A 217 -10.10 12.21 2.03
C GLY A 217 -10.16 13.03 3.30
N THR A 218 -9.10 13.07 4.09
CA THR A 218 -8.86 13.99 5.20
C THR A 218 -7.84 15.06 4.86
N LYS A 219 -6.67 14.70 4.34
CA LYS A 219 -5.50 15.58 4.12
C LYS A 219 -4.31 14.92 3.33
N PRO A 220 -4.05 13.60 3.41
CA PRO A 220 -2.81 13.07 2.85
C PRO A 220 -2.87 12.62 1.40
N LEU A 221 -1.88 13.07 0.62
CA LEU A 221 -1.52 12.55 -0.68
C LEU A 221 -0.60 11.34 -0.52
N THR A 222 -0.87 10.29 -1.31
CA THR A 222 0.05 9.15 -1.46
C THR A 222 1.07 9.50 -2.55
N THR A 223 2.36 9.53 -2.21
CA THR A 223 3.45 9.79 -3.18
C THR A 223 4.32 8.57 -3.44
N SER A 224 4.11 7.48 -2.71
CA SER A 224 4.66 6.17 -3.05
C SER A 224 3.74 5.06 -2.54
N SER A 225 3.56 3.99 -3.32
CA SER A 225 2.81 2.80 -2.90
C SER A 225 3.28 1.52 -3.60
N LEU A 226 3.04 0.38 -2.95
CA LEU A 226 3.35 -0.96 -3.44
C LEU A 226 2.10 -1.85 -3.45
N ARG A 227 1.99 -2.69 -4.48
CA ARG A 227 0.97 -3.75 -4.54
C ARG A 227 1.38 -4.92 -3.67
N LEU A 228 0.45 -5.40 -2.86
CA LEU A 228 0.69 -6.52 -1.95
C LEU A 228 0.09 -7.84 -2.43
N ASP A 229 -0.88 -7.77 -3.34
CA ASP A 229 -1.59 -8.90 -3.91
C ASP A 229 -0.96 -9.44 -5.19
N ARG A 230 0.00 -8.72 -5.78
CA ARG A 230 0.76 -9.13 -6.97
C ARG A 230 2.12 -8.49 -7.01
N VAL A 231 3.05 -9.11 -7.74
CA VAL A 231 4.33 -8.48 -8.09
C VAL A 231 4.06 -7.38 -9.11
N ALA A 232 4.41 -6.14 -8.75
CA ALA A 232 4.31 -4.97 -9.61
C ALA A 232 5.36 -3.94 -9.17
N GLU A 233 5.79 -3.11 -10.12
CA GLU A 233 6.66 -1.99 -9.83
C GLU A 233 6.01 -1.01 -8.83
N PRO A 234 6.78 -0.38 -7.94
CA PRO A 234 6.29 0.68 -7.07
C PRO A 234 5.71 1.82 -7.89
N SER A 235 4.59 2.37 -7.42
CA SER A 235 4.12 3.66 -7.92
C SER A 235 4.81 4.76 -7.14
N ILE A 236 5.60 5.60 -7.81
CA ILE A 236 6.40 6.66 -7.18
C ILE A 236 6.03 8.01 -7.80
N GLY A 237 5.94 9.02 -6.96
CA GLY A 237 5.41 10.34 -7.29
C GLY A 237 3.90 10.44 -7.04
N ALA A 238 3.33 11.58 -7.38
CA ALA A 238 1.94 11.89 -7.06
C ALA A 238 0.89 10.99 -7.76
N SER A 239 1.27 10.30 -8.84
CA SER A 239 0.37 9.44 -9.61
C SER A 239 0.47 7.99 -9.13
N THR A 240 -0.68 7.37 -8.87
CA THR A 240 -0.77 6.00 -8.32
C THR A 240 -1.58 5.12 -9.28
N PRO A 241 -1.07 4.82 -10.49
CA PRO A 241 -1.81 4.06 -11.49
C PRO A 241 -2.04 2.60 -11.08
N SER A 242 -1.22 2.09 -10.16
CA SER A 242 -1.27 0.69 -9.76
C SER A 242 -2.46 0.36 -8.87
N TYR A 243 -3.09 1.31 -8.16
CA TYR A 243 -4.22 1.07 -7.27
C TYR A 243 -5.45 1.84 -7.75
N VAL A 244 -6.45 1.11 -8.27
CA VAL A 244 -7.58 1.72 -9.00
C VAL A 244 -8.84 1.71 -8.15
N LEU A 245 -9.43 2.89 -7.99
CA LEU A 245 -10.75 3.13 -7.39
C LEU A 245 -11.65 3.76 -8.47
N PRO A 246 -12.39 2.96 -9.26
CA PRO A 246 -13.10 3.44 -10.44
C PRO A 246 -14.37 4.23 -10.12
N ASP A 247 -15.06 3.90 -9.03
CA ASP A 247 -16.31 4.54 -8.60
C ASP A 247 -16.37 4.64 -7.07
N THR A 248 -17.43 5.25 -6.54
CA THR A 248 -17.63 5.47 -5.10
C THR A 248 -17.87 4.19 -4.29
N SER A 249 -18.29 3.09 -4.91
CA SER A 249 -18.50 1.82 -4.20
C SER A 249 -17.18 1.23 -3.71
N HIS A 250 -16.09 1.48 -4.44
CA HIS A 250 -14.78 0.95 -4.11
C HIS A 250 -14.19 1.59 -2.85
N PRO A 251 -14.09 2.93 -2.73
CA PRO A 251 -13.77 3.58 -1.47
C PRO A 251 -14.63 3.13 -0.28
N LEU A 252 -15.94 2.94 -0.49
CA LEU A 252 -16.87 2.51 0.57
C LEU A 252 -16.64 1.07 1.03
N ALA A 253 -16.15 0.20 0.15
CA ALA A 253 -15.77 -1.16 0.48
C ALA A 253 -14.30 -1.28 0.96
N SER A 254 -13.54 -0.17 0.93
CA SER A 254 -12.13 -0.18 1.29
C SER A 254 -11.93 -0.22 2.80
N LYS A 255 -11.12 -1.18 3.25
CA LYS A 255 -10.60 -1.22 4.61
C LYS A 255 -9.24 -0.54 4.70
N ILE A 256 -9.04 0.22 5.77
CA ILE A 256 -7.79 0.90 6.07
C ILE A 256 -7.20 0.26 7.32
N PHE A 257 -6.02 -0.33 7.20
CA PHE A 257 -5.27 -0.84 8.35
C PHE A 257 -4.03 0.01 8.59
N LEU A 258 -3.77 0.34 9.85
CA LEU A 258 -2.63 1.14 10.31
C LEU A 258 -1.57 0.21 10.90
N ASP A 259 -0.31 0.53 10.67
CA ASP A 259 0.79 -0.11 11.38
C ASP A 259 0.77 0.30 12.86
N ALA A 260 0.78 -0.67 13.77
CA ALA A 260 0.59 -0.44 15.20
C ALA A 260 1.72 0.40 15.83
N GLU A 261 2.96 0.16 15.40
CA GLU A 261 4.13 0.94 15.87
C GLU A 261 4.02 2.40 15.41
N HIS A 262 3.67 2.63 14.14
CA HIS A 262 3.50 3.99 13.61
C HIS A 262 2.31 4.71 14.22
N LEU A 263 1.24 3.98 14.52
CA LEU A 263 0.11 4.53 15.26
C LEU A 263 0.57 5.03 16.64
N GLU A 264 1.33 4.24 17.39
CA GLU A 264 1.84 4.63 18.71
C GLU A 264 2.78 5.85 18.64
N ILE A 265 3.73 5.86 17.68
CA ILE A 265 4.62 7.00 17.46
C ILE A 265 3.80 8.26 17.13
N GLY A 266 2.85 8.15 16.21
CA GLY A 266 2.01 9.26 15.80
C GLY A 266 1.11 9.78 16.91
N LEU A 267 0.59 8.92 17.79
CA LEU A 267 -0.17 9.32 18.97
C LEU A 267 0.71 10.11 19.95
N ARG A 268 1.94 9.66 20.23
CA ARG A 268 2.89 10.42 21.06
C ARG A 268 3.24 11.77 20.45
N MET A 269 3.39 11.84 19.13
CA MET A 269 3.60 13.11 18.42
C MET A 269 2.39 14.04 18.50
N ALA A 270 1.17 13.49 18.54
CA ALA A 270 -0.05 14.27 18.68
C ALA A 270 -0.19 14.93 20.06
N GLU A 271 0.44 14.37 21.09
CA GLU A 271 0.50 14.95 22.43
C GLU A 271 1.58 16.03 22.56
N ASN A 272 2.64 15.93 21.75
CA ASN A 272 3.75 16.88 21.78
C ASN A 272 3.51 18.07 20.83
N LYS A 273 3.12 19.21 21.40
CA LYS A 273 2.86 20.46 20.66
C LYS A 273 4.10 21.07 20.00
N ASP A 274 5.30 20.71 20.45
CA ASP A 274 6.57 21.21 19.91
C ASP A 274 7.06 20.39 18.70
N THR A 275 6.28 19.40 18.26
CA THR A 275 6.60 18.59 17.08
C THR A 275 6.59 19.46 15.83
N TRP A 276 7.73 19.50 15.14
CA TRP A 276 7.93 20.27 13.90
C TRP A 276 8.48 19.43 12.73
N SER A 277 8.77 18.16 12.95
CA SER A 277 9.21 17.20 11.92
C SER A 277 8.70 15.79 12.19
N VAL A 278 8.72 14.93 11.17
CA VAL A 278 8.37 13.50 11.29
C VAL A 278 9.52 12.69 11.89
N LEU A 279 10.74 12.95 11.43
CA LEU A 279 11.98 12.35 11.93
C LEU A 279 13.01 13.45 12.21
N ARG A 280 14.05 13.12 12.98
CA ARG A 280 15.16 14.04 13.27
C ARG A 280 16.33 13.91 12.30
N ASN A 281 16.39 12.81 11.56
CA ASN A 281 17.33 12.53 10.48
C ASN A 281 16.69 12.79 9.12
N ASP A 282 17.53 12.87 8.08
CA ASP A 282 17.09 12.91 6.68
C ASP A 282 16.03 14.00 6.39
N LEU A 283 16.17 15.16 7.04
CA LEU A 283 15.20 16.24 7.03
C LEU A 283 14.81 16.67 5.61
N LEU A 284 15.76 16.68 4.67
CA LEU A 284 15.48 17.06 3.28
C LEU A 284 14.54 16.08 2.56
N TYR A 285 14.57 14.80 2.91
CA TYR A 285 13.63 13.80 2.38
C TYR A 285 12.25 13.89 3.03
N GLN A 286 12.12 14.67 4.10
CA GLN A 286 10.85 15.07 4.68
C GLN A 286 10.31 16.37 4.08
N LEU A 287 10.95 16.96 3.07
CA LEU A 287 10.37 18.07 2.32
C LEU A 287 9.42 17.56 1.23
N ARG A 288 8.29 18.23 1.09
CA ARG A 288 7.23 17.86 0.13
C ARG A 288 7.66 18.01 -1.33
N GLN A 289 7.03 17.23 -2.20
CA GLN A 289 7.12 17.36 -3.66
C GLN A 289 6.37 18.59 -4.20
N VAL A 290 6.85 19.78 -3.86
CA VAL A 290 6.29 21.06 -4.35
C VAL A 290 7.03 21.59 -5.58
N LYS A 291 6.33 22.41 -6.38
CA LYS A 291 6.88 23.02 -7.61
C LYS A 291 6.85 24.55 -7.60
N THR A 292 6.23 25.17 -6.60
CA THR A 292 5.98 26.62 -6.52
C THR A 292 6.01 27.10 -5.07
N MET A 293 5.80 28.40 -4.85
CA MET A 293 5.69 29.01 -3.52
C MET A 293 6.91 28.81 -2.61
N PHE A 294 8.11 28.74 -3.19
CA PHE A 294 9.37 28.56 -2.44
C PHE A 294 9.73 29.74 -1.52
N PHE A 295 8.99 30.85 -1.61
CA PHE A 295 9.09 32.00 -0.70
C PHE A 295 8.21 31.87 0.55
N ASP A 296 7.32 30.88 0.60
CA ASP A 296 6.40 30.65 1.72
C ASP A 296 6.90 29.59 2.69
N ALA A 297 6.80 29.86 4.00
CA ALA A 297 7.26 28.96 5.06
C ALA A 297 6.67 27.53 4.98
N PRO A 298 5.37 27.32 4.66
CA PRO A 298 4.83 25.97 4.52
C PRO A 298 5.57 25.08 3.53
N THR A 299 6.20 25.64 2.49
CA THR A 299 7.00 24.87 1.53
C THR A 299 8.09 24.04 2.21
N PHE A 300 8.59 24.50 3.35
CA PHE A 300 9.67 23.86 4.10
C PHE A 300 9.20 23.03 5.29
N TYR A 301 7.90 22.76 5.43
CA TYR A 301 7.40 21.86 6.47
C TYR A 301 7.85 20.42 6.23
N LEU A 302 8.41 19.82 7.29
CA LEU A 302 9.00 18.49 7.29
C LEU A 302 7.96 17.40 7.58
N CYS A 303 7.00 17.24 6.67
CA CYS A 303 5.78 16.45 6.91
C CYS A 303 5.62 15.15 6.09
N PRO A 304 6.40 14.89 5.03
CA PRO A 304 6.44 13.54 4.47
C PRO A 304 6.86 12.47 5.48
N ALA A 305 6.06 11.41 5.55
CA ALA A 305 6.35 10.22 6.36
C ALA A 305 6.56 9.02 5.44
N LEU A 306 7.56 8.22 5.80
CA LEU A 306 8.08 7.10 4.99
C LEU A 306 7.80 5.77 5.67
N SER A 307 7.62 4.74 4.86
CA SER A 307 7.62 3.33 5.28
C SER A 307 9.02 2.74 5.19
N PHE A 308 9.22 1.57 5.82
CA PHE A 308 10.45 0.79 5.69
C PHE A 308 10.72 0.28 4.26
N PHE A 309 9.72 0.34 3.37
CA PHE A 309 9.93 0.08 1.94
C PHE A 309 10.56 1.27 1.24
N ALA A 310 10.32 2.50 1.71
CA ALA A 310 10.91 3.72 1.16
C ALA A 310 12.32 4.02 1.70
N ASP A 311 12.80 3.25 2.68
CA ASP A 311 14.22 3.29 3.10
C ASP A 311 15.16 2.82 1.98
N ASN A 312 14.63 2.07 0.99
CA ASN A 312 15.36 1.82 -0.23
C ASN A 312 15.18 3.01 -1.21
N HIS A 313 16.27 3.46 -1.81
CA HIS A 313 16.24 4.56 -2.79
C HIS A 313 15.33 4.29 -4.00
N THR A 314 14.97 3.02 -4.24
CA THR A 314 14.11 2.60 -5.36
C THR A 314 12.63 2.86 -5.14
N CYS A 315 12.15 3.02 -3.90
CA CYS A 315 10.74 3.31 -3.59
C CYS A 315 10.56 4.72 -3.01
N GLN A 316 11.65 5.46 -2.86
CA GLN A 316 11.67 6.78 -2.29
C GLN A 316 11.34 7.83 -3.35
N PRO A 317 10.31 8.67 -3.14
CA PRO A 317 10.05 9.79 -4.01
C PRO A 317 11.15 10.86 -3.87
N TYR A 318 11.73 11.29 -4.99
CA TYR A 318 12.63 12.45 -5.02
C TYR A 318 11.82 13.75 -5.19
N SER A 319 12.33 14.83 -4.61
CA SER A 319 11.78 16.18 -4.75
C SER A 319 12.84 17.11 -5.34
N ILE A 320 12.48 18.36 -5.61
CA ILE A 320 13.45 19.37 -6.05
C ILE A 320 14.58 19.58 -5.01
N PHE A 321 14.35 19.21 -3.74
CA PHE A 321 15.33 19.36 -2.66
C PHE A 321 16.30 18.18 -2.53
N SER A 322 15.92 17.00 -3.06
CA SER A 322 16.69 15.76 -2.88
C SER A 322 17.17 15.13 -4.19
N LEU A 323 16.70 15.59 -5.35
CA LEU A 323 17.07 15.04 -6.65
C LEU A 323 18.58 15.08 -6.92
N ALA A 324 19.29 16.09 -6.44
CA ALA A 324 20.74 16.19 -6.58
C ALA A 324 21.53 15.07 -5.89
N ALA A 325 20.93 14.37 -4.92
CA ALA A 325 21.55 13.24 -4.24
C ALA A 325 21.42 11.91 -5.01
N LEU A 326 20.75 11.89 -6.17
CA LEU A 326 20.62 10.71 -7.00
C LEU A 326 21.88 10.52 -7.86
N ASP A 327 22.66 9.49 -7.59
CA ASP A 327 23.94 9.18 -8.29
C ASP A 327 23.82 9.10 -9.82
N GLN A 328 22.65 8.73 -10.34
CA GLN A 328 22.38 8.61 -11.78
C GLN A 328 21.82 9.90 -12.40
N ALA A 329 21.72 10.99 -11.64
CA ALA A 329 21.25 12.25 -12.17
C ALA A 329 22.35 12.85 -13.07
N HIS A 330 22.21 12.64 -14.39
CA HIS A 330 23.07 13.28 -15.38
C HIS A 330 23.02 14.82 -15.19
N SER A 331 24.10 15.53 -15.54
CA SER A 331 24.22 16.98 -15.37
C SER A 331 23.26 17.74 -16.30
N VAL A 332 21.97 17.71 -15.99
CA VAL A 332 20.91 18.44 -16.66
C VAL A 332 20.47 19.59 -15.75
N ASP A 333 19.85 20.61 -16.32
CA ASP A 333 19.33 21.80 -15.60
C ASP A 333 18.55 21.46 -14.32
N GLY A 334 17.89 20.31 -14.27
CA GLY A 334 17.17 19.82 -13.09
C GLY A 334 18.06 19.53 -11.87
N VAL A 335 19.29 19.04 -12.06
CA VAL A 335 20.25 18.79 -10.97
C VAL A 335 20.82 20.09 -10.45
N ALA A 336 21.15 21.02 -11.36
CA ALA A 336 21.62 22.35 -10.98
C ALA A 336 20.55 23.09 -10.17
N ALA A 337 19.29 23.10 -10.63
CA ALA A 337 18.17 23.65 -9.88
C ALA A 337 18.04 22.95 -8.52
N SER A 338 18.14 21.61 -8.48
CA SER A 338 18.04 20.86 -7.24
C SER A 338 19.14 21.24 -6.23
N ASN A 339 20.38 21.45 -6.66
CA ASN A 339 21.46 21.93 -5.79
C ASN A 339 21.16 23.31 -5.17
N VAL A 340 20.58 24.23 -5.96
CA VAL A 340 20.17 25.55 -5.46
C VAL A 340 19.07 25.41 -4.41
N PHE A 341 18.00 24.68 -4.72
CA PHE A 341 16.88 24.49 -3.80
C PHE A 341 17.25 23.68 -2.56
N HIS A 342 18.16 22.71 -2.70
CA HIS A 342 18.76 21.99 -1.58
C HIS A 342 19.47 22.95 -0.62
N THR A 343 20.34 23.82 -1.14
CA THR A 343 21.05 24.82 -0.33
C THR A 343 20.08 25.78 0.36
N ILE A 344 19.07 26.27 -0.35
CA ILE A 344 18.01 27.11 0.23
C ILE A 344 17.31 26.38 1.37
N ALA A 345 16.89 25.13 1.15
CA ALA A 345 16.19 24.35 2.16
C ALA A 345 17.06 24.08 3.40
N CYS A 346 18.34 23.78 3.22
CA CYS A 346 19.29 23.64 4.33
C CYS A 346 19.40 24.92 5.16
N ASP A 347 19.51 26.07 4.50
CA ASP A 347 19.58 27.37 5.18
C ASP A 347 18.25 27.69 5.90
N VAL A 348 17.09 27.41 5.29
CA VAL A 348 15.77 27.61 5.92
C VAL A 348 15.56 26.68 7.12
N ILE A 349 15.93 25.40 7.03
CA ILE A 349 15.79 24.45 8.14
C ILE A 349 16.69 24.84 9.31
N ARG A 350 17.91 25.32 9.04
CA ARG A 350 18.88 25.70 10.07
C ARG A 350 18.58 27.06 10.70
N ASP A 351 18.29 28.06 9.87
CA ASP A 351 18.29 29.47 10.26
C ASP A 351 16.86 30.06 10.32
N GLY A 352 15.84 29.31 9.88
CA GLY A 352 14.43 29.69 9.93
C GLY A 352 14.16 30.98 9.13
N SER A 353 13.49 31.94 9.77
CA SER A 353 13.20 33.25 9.18
C SER A 353 14.44 34.11 8.90
N HIS A 354 15.61 33.71 9.41
CA HIS A 354 16.88 34.42 9.18
C HIS A 354 17.69 33.83 8.02
N ALA A 355 17.16 32.83 7.32
CA ALA A 355 17.82 32.22 6.19
C ALA A 355 18.03 33.25 5.06
N VAL A 356 19.26 33.33 4.56
CA VAL A 356 19.64 34.23 3.45
C VAL A 356 20.45 33.43 2.45
N LEU A 357 20.03 33.47 1.19
CA LEU A 357 20.77 32.84 0.10
C LEU A 357 22.04 33.66 -0.21
N LYS A 358 23.21 33.11 0.13
CA LYS A 358 24.50 33.72 -0.21
C LYS A 358 24.92 33.31 -1.62
N LYS A 359 25.22 34.30 -2.47
CA LYS A 359 25.61 34.09 -3.88
C LYS A 359 26.78 33.11 -4.04
N GLU A 360 27.71 33.08 -3.09
CA GLU A 360 28.89 32.21 -3.05
C GLU A 360 28.56 30.71 -2.92
N ARG A 361 27.36 30.34 -2.44
CA ARG A 361 26.95 28.94 -2.22
C ARG A 361 26.14 28.34 -3.38
N VAL A 362 25.89 29.12 -4.43
CA VAL A 362 24.94 28.79 -5.52
C VAL A 362 25.64 28.70 -6.89
N GLN A 363 26.97 28.83 -6.93
CA GLN A 363 27.77 28.73 -8.15
C GLN A 363 28.27 27.32 -8.42
#